data_AF-A0A8J4BU90-F1
#
_entry.id   AF-A0A8J4BU90-F1
#
_cell.length_a   1.000
_cell.length_b   1.000
_cell.length_c   1.000
_cell.angle_alpha   90.00
_cell.angle_beta   90.00
_cell.angle_gamma   90.00
#
_symmetry.space_group_name_H-M   'P 1'
#
loop_
_entity.id
_entity.type
_entity.pdbx_description
1 polymer ?
#
loop_
_entity_poly.entity_id
_entity_poly.type
_entity_poly.pdbx_seq_one_letter_code
_entity_poly.pdbx_strand_id
1 'polypeptide(L)'
;SRAQPPFPPSQVERLLAGCNSWQFDTWGLHEASGGHALSALGFFLVQREGLVERLRMEPLTLARLLRTLESGYRVNNPYHNSAHAADVLHTLHVLLHGARLTEHYLDSLGLMAAYFAAIIHDYGHPGLTNDFLVASSHPLALRYNDRSPLESHHAAAAFSLLAERPDLDITSGLSRSERAAFRKQVIELVLATDMKQHFAILNHFNTVHHLSANTANNNNSGGSEISPQPSAAANSTGRQQPPTAPQSSQPPPRAQQRHQQHGGTSAQPAR
;
A
#
# COMPACT_ATOMS: atom_id res chain seq x y z
N SER A 1 -20.74 -26.71 -26.81
CA SER A 1 -21.86 -26.46 -25.87
C SER A 1 -21.26 -26.18 -24.50
N ARG A 2 -21.24 -24.92 -24.04
CA ARG A 2 -20.83 -24.62 -22.66
C ARG A 2 -22.04 -24.92 -21.78
N ALA A 3 -21.97 -26.00 -21.01
CA ALA A 3 -22.97 -26.32 -20.02
C ALA A 3 -23.12 -25.11 -19.08
N GLN A 4 -24.35 -24.60 -18.95
CA GLN A 4 -24.62 -23.61 -17.91
C GLN A 4 -24.43 -24.26 -16.54
N PRO A 5 -23.83 -23.55 -15.58
CA PRO A 5 -23.66 -24.08 -14.23
C PRO A 5 -25.03 -24.43 -13.63
N PRO A 6 -25.11 -25.50 -12.82
CA PRO A 6 -26.38 -26.04 -12.31
C PRO A 6 -27.13 -25.08 -11.37
N PHE A 7 -26.48 -24.03 -10.88
CA PHE A 7 -27.07 -22.98 -10.05
C PHE A 7 -26.59 -21.60 -10.52
N PRO A 8 -27.43 -20.55 -10.39
CA PRO A 8 -27.00 -19.19 -10.68
C PRO A 8 -25.86 -18.80 -9.72
N PRO A 9 -24.86 -18.04 -10.20
CA PRO A 9 -23.75 -17.62 -9.36
C PRO A 9 -24.24 -16.85 -8.13
N SER A 10 -23.61 -17.05 -6.97
CA SER A 10 -23.92 -16.29 -5.76
C SER A 10 -23.68 -14.78 -5.97
N GLN A 11 -24.23 -13.92 -5.09
CA GLN A 11 -23.96 -12.48 -5.18
C GLN A 11 -22.46 -12.17 -5.09
N VAL A 12 -21.74 -12.89 -4.22
CA VAL A 12 -20.28 -12.81 -4.10
C VAL A 12 -19.59 -13.14 -5.43
N GLU A 13 -19.98 -14.24 -6.08
CA GLU A 13 -19.39 -14.64 -7.38
C GLU A 13 -19.66 -13.61 -8.48
N ARG A 14 -20.87 -13.03 -8.52
CA ARG A 14 -21.20 -11.98 -9.50
C ARG A 14 -20.36 -10.72 -9.29
N LEU A 15 -20.15 -10.31 -8.04
CA LEU A 15 -19.32 -9.15 -7.72
C LEU A 15 -17.86 -9.43 -8.10
N LEU A 16 -17.30 -10.56 -7.66
CA LEU A 16 -15.92 -10.95 -7.96
C LEU A 16 -15.63 -11.06 -9.46
N ALA A 17 -16.60 -11.44 -10.29
CA ALA A 17 -16.45 -11.44 -11.75
C ALA A 17 -16.13 -10.05 -12.34
N GLY A 18 -16.48 -8.97 -11.62
CA GLY A 18 -16.19 -7.59 -11.99
C GLY A 18 -14.84 -7.05 -11.52
N CYS A 19 -13.95 -7.84 -10.91
CA CYS A 19 -12.75 -7.33 -10.23
C CYS A 19 -11.70 -6.67 -11.14
N ASN A 20 -11.86 -6.71 -12.46
CA ASN A 20 -10.99 -5.98 -13.38
C ASN A 20 -11.47 -4.54 -13.63
N SER A 21 -12.66 -4.19 -13.16
CA SER A 21 -13.25 -2.87 -13.36
C SER A 21 -12.78 -1.90 -12.30
N TRP A 22 -12.41 -0.69 -12.70
CA TRP A 22 -12.20 0.40 -11.75
C TRP A 22 -13.45 0.71 -10.89
N GLN A 23 -14.65 0.40 -11.40
CA GLN A 23 -15.92 0.60 -10.68
C GLN A 23 -16.34 -0.62 -9.84
N PHE A 24 -15.42 -1.50 -9.47
CA PHE A 24 -15.73 -2.63 -8.60
C PHE A 24 -16.29 -2.15 -7.25
N ASP A 25 -17.38 -2.78 -6.82
CA ASP A 25 -18.06 -2.43 -5.58
C ASP A 25 -17.50 -3.25 -4.40
N THR A 26 -16.40 -2.75 -3.82
CA THR A 26 -15.77 -3.36 -2.64
C THR A 26 -16.73 -3.43 -1.43
N TRP A 27 -17.60 -2.42 -1.27
CA TRP A 27 -18.60 -2.38 -0.20
C TRP A 27 -19.70 -3.41 -0.39
N GLY A 28 -20.23 -3.52 -1.62
CA GLY A 28 -21.16 -4.57 -1.98
C GLY A 28 -20.57 -5.97 -1.76
N LEU A 29 -19.27 -6.17 -2.03
CA LEU A 29 -18.59 -7.42 -1.69
C LEU A 29 -18.51 -7.63 -0.17
N HIS A 30 -18.21 -6.58 0.59
CA HIS A 30 -18.13 -6.63 2.05
C HIS A 30 -19.47 -7.08 2.65
N GLU A 31 -20.58 -6.50 2.22
CA GLU A 31 -21.92 -6.89 2.65
C GLU A 31 -22.27 -8.32 2.22
N ALA A 32 -22.08 -8.64 0.94
CA ALA A 32 -22.46 -9.95 0.38
C ALA A 32 -21.65 -11.12 0.96
N SER A 33 -20.43 -10.86 1.44
CA SER A 33 -19.55 -11.86 2.06
C SER A 33 -19.69 -11.95 3.59
N GLY A 34 -20.58 -11.18 4.21
CA GLY A 34 -20.74 -11.16 5.67
C GLY A 34 -19.57 -10.48 6.39
N GLY A 35 -19.01 -9.43 5.79
CA GLY A 35 -17.89 -8.67 6.32
C GLY A 35 -16.51 -9.24 5.96
N HIS A 36 -16.43 -10.05 4.90
CA HIS A 36 -15.26 -10.86 4.55
C HIS A 36 -14.69 -10.56 3.16
N ALA A 37 -14.80 -9.31 2.72
CA ALA A 37 -14.36 -8.86 1.41
C ALA A 37 -12.86 -9.08 1.18
N LEU A 38 -12.01 -8.81 2.18
CA LEU A 38 -10.56 -8.95 2.03
C LEU A 38 -10.18 -10.41 1.80
N SER A 39 -10.77 -11.32 2.58
CA SER A 39 -10.53 -12.75 2.42
C SER A 39 -11.07 -13.27 1.09
N ALA A 40 -12.31 -12.90 0.74
CA ALA A 40 -12.95 -13.36 -0.49
C ALA A 40 -12.22 -12.87 -1.74
N LEU A 41 -11.91 -11.57 -1.81
CA LEU A 41 -11.19 -10.97 -2.92
C LEU A 41 -9.75 -11.49 -3.00
N GLY A 42 -9.03 -11.54 -1.88
CA GLY A 42 -7.66 -12.04 -1.83
C GLY A 42 -7.54 -13.47 -2.32
N PHE A 43 -8.44 -14.36 -1.87
CA PHE A 43 -8.45 -15.74 -2.34
C PHE A 43 -8.76 -15.82 -3.83
N PHE A 44 -9.78 -15.08 -4.28
CA PHE A 44 -10.19 -15.06 -5.68
C PHE A 44 -9.07 -14.58 -6.61
N LEU A 45 -8.40 -13.47 -6.28
CA LEU A 45 -7.33 -12.92 -7.10
C LEU A 45 -6.12 -13.86 -7.15
N VAL A 46 -5.67 -14.40 -6.01
CA VAL A 46 -4.52 -15.33 -5.97
C VAL A 46 -4.80 -16.61 -6.77
N GLN A 47 -6.02 -17.14 -6.69
CA GLN A 47 -6.45 -18.29 -7.48
C GLN A 47 -6.54 -17.95 -8.98
N ARG A 48 -7.18 -16.83 -9.32
CA ARG A 48 -7.42 -16.40 -10.70
C ARG A 48 -6.12 -16.13 -11.45
N GLU A 49 -5.15 -15.51 -10.78
CA GLU A 49 -3.83 -15.25 -11.35
C GLU A 49 -2.97 -16.52 -11.48
N GLY A 50 -3.45 -17.68 -11.00
CA GLY A 50 -2.72 -18.96 -11.06
C GLY A 50 -1.55 -19.05 -10.07
N LEU A 51 -1.51 -18.17 -9.07
CA LEU A 51 -0.39 -18.08 -8.12
C LEU A 51 -0.34 -19.28 -7.17
N VAL A 52 -1.50 -19.85 -6.83
CA VAL A 52 -1.59 -21.06 -5.99
C VAL A 52 -0.76 -22.20 -6.57
N GLU A 53 -0.92 -22.46 -7.87
CA GLU A 53 -0.18 -23.52 -8.57
C GLU A 53 1.29 -23.14 -8.75
N ARG A 54 1.56 -21.94 -9.29
CA ARG A 54 2.94 -21.52 -9.62
C ARG A 54 3.85 -21.40 -8.40
N LEU A 55 3.30 -21.02 -7.26
CA LEU A 55 4.03 -20.85 -6.00
C LEU A 55 3.86 -22.02 -5.04
N ARG A 56 3.18 -23.09 -5.48
CA ARG A 56 2.98 -24.34 -4.71
C ARG A 56 2.33 -24.08 -3.34
N MET A 57 1.31 -23.23 -3.32
CA MET A 57 0.56 -22.92 -2.11
C MET A 57 -0.54 -23.95 -1.88
N GLU A 58 -0.76 -24.30 -0.62
CA GLU A 58 -1.93 -25.06 -0.23
C GLU A 58 -3.17 -24.15 -0.15
N PRO A 59 -4.25 -24.38 -0.92
CA PRO A 59 -5.42 -23.52 -0.95
C PRO A 59 -6.06 -23.34 0.43
N LEU A 60 -6.08 -24.40 1.24
CA LEU A 60 -6.64 -24.34 2.59
C LEU A 60 -5.80 -23.47 3.53
N THR A 61 -4.46 -23.53 3.40
CA THR A 61 -3.54 -22.66 4.14
C THR A 61 -3.73 -21.20 3.74
N LEU A 62 -3.88 -20.92 2.44
CA LEU A 62 -4.18 -19.58 1.94
C LEU A 62 -5.51 -19.05 2.51
N ALA A 63 -6.57 -19.84 2.46
CA ALA A 63 -7.87 -19.45 3.00
C ALA A 63 -7.80 -19.15 4.50
N ARG A 64 -7.11 -20.00 5.28
CA ARG A 64 -6.90 -19.79 6.73
C ARG A 64 -6.09 -18.52 7.01
N LEU A 65 -5.02 -18.29 6.26
CA LEU A 65 -4.19 -17.10 6.40
C LEU A 65 -5.00 -15.83 6.17
N LEU A 66 -5.72 -15.76 5.04
CA LEU A 66 -6.53 -14.60 4.69
C LEU A 66 -7.59 -14.29 5.74
N ARG A 67 -8.30 -15.32 6.22
CA ARG A 67 -9.29 -15.19 7.31
C ARG A 67 -8.66 -14.68 8.60
N THR A 68 -7.47 -15.17 8.93
CA THR A 68 -6.75 -14.75 10.14
C THR A 68 -6.28 -13.30 10.03
N LEU A 69 -5.69 -12.91 8.89
CA LEU A 69 -5.26 -11.54 8.64
C LEU A 69 -6.44 -10.56 8.65
N GLU A 70 -7.56 -10.91 8.00
CA GLU A 70 -8.76 -10.10 8.01
C GLU A 70 -9.30 -9.88 9.43
N SER A 71 -9.25 -10.90 10.29
CA SER A 71 -9.69 -10.79 11.69
C SER A 71 -8.82 -9.87 12.56
N GLY A 72 -7.59 -9.58 12.15
CA GLY A 72 -6.72 -8.64 12.87
C GLY A 72 -6.97 -7.17 12.51
N TYR A 73 -7.82 -6.88 11.52
CA TYR A 73 -8.32 -5.53 11.30
C TYR A 73 -9.45 -5.20 12.28
N ARG A 74 -9.35 -4.04 12.95
CA ARG A 74 -10.31 -3.65 13.98
C ARG A 74 -11.61 -3.17 13.35
N VAL A 75 -12.72 -3.86 13.61
CA VAL A 75 -14.05 -3.50 13.09
C VAL A 75 -14.53 -2.11 13.54
N ASN A 76 -14.06 -1.64 14.70
CA ASN A 76 -14.42 -0.32 15.25
C ASN A 76 -13.62 0.84 14.62
N ASN A 77 -12.62 0.57 13.78
CA ASN A 77 -11.95 1.62 13.03
C ASN A 77 -12.89 2.09 11.90
N PRO A 78 -13.24 3.39 11.84
CA PRO A 78 -14.13 3.89 10.79
C PRO A 78 -13.56 3.77 9.37
N TYR A 79 -12.22 3.76 9.24
CA TYR A 79 -11.53 3.74 7.96
C TYR A 79 -10.54 2.58 7.83
N HIS A 80 -9.47 2.54 8.64
CA HIS A 80 -8.42 1.50 8.60
C HIS A 80 -8.93 0.15 9.15
N ASN A 81 -9.85 -0.47 8.43
CA ASN A 81 -10.47 -1.76 8.69
C ASN A 81 -10.28 -2.68 7.46
N SER A 82 -10.83 -3.90 7.50
CA SER A 82 -10.63 -4.87 6.42
C SER A 82 -11.26 -4.46 5.09
N ALA A 83 -12.30 -3.61 5.09
CA ALA A 83 -12.90 -3.12 3.85
C ALA A 83 -11.94 -2.19 3.11
N HIS A 84 -11.24 -1.30 3.82
CA HIS A 84 -10.17 -0.47 3.26
C HIS A 84 -9.04 -1.32 2.68
N ALA A 85 -8.57 -2.34 3.40
CA ALA A 85 -7.55 -3.24 2.88
C ALA A 85 -8.01 -3.99 1.61
N ALA A 86 -9.29 -4.39 1.54
CA ALA A 86 -9.85 -5.02 0.34
C ALA A 86 -9.89 -4.04 -0.84
N ASP A 87 -10.19 -2.76 -0.58
CA ASP A 87 -10.24 -1.71 -1.60
C ASP A 87 -8.85 -1.39 -2.16
N VAL A 88 -7.83 -1.31 -1.30
CA VAL A 88 -6.43 -1.15 -1.70
C VAL A 88 -5.96 -2.35 -2.51
N LEU A 89 -6.28 -3.58 -2.10
CA LEU A 89 -5.95 -4.79 -2.85
C LEU A 89 -6.57 -4.77 -4.25
N HIS A 90 -7.87 -4.44 -4.36
CA HIS A 90 -8.56 -4.32 -5.64
C HIS A 90 -7.92 -3.24 -6.51
N THR A 91 -7.70 -2.05 -5.97
CA THR A 91 -7.13 -0.91 -6.69
C THR A 91 -5.75 -1.26 -7.21
N LEU A 92 -4.91 -1.91 -6.39
CA LEU A 92 -3.60 -2.39 -6.81
C LEU A 92 -3.72 -3.39 -7.97
N HIS A 93 -4.62 -4.36 -7.89
CA HIS A 93 -4.88 -5.29 -9.00
C HIS A 93 -5.19 -4.54 -10.30
N VAL A 94 -6.16 -3.62 -10.28
CA VAL A 94 -6.53 -2.87 -11.49
C VAL A 94 -5.38 -2.02 -12.02
N LEU A 95 -4.58 -1.38 -11.16
CA LEU A 95 -3.40 -0.62 -11.58
C LEU A 95 -2.32 -1.50 -12.21
N LEU A 96 -2.00 -2.64 -11.59
CA LEU A 96 -0.98 -3.57 -12.09
C LEU A 96 -1.31 -4.11 -13.47
N HIS A 97 -2.58 -4.48 -13.70
CA HIS A 97 -3.02 -4.97 -15.00
C HIS A 97 -3.27 -3.85 -16.02
N GLY A 98 -3.85 -2.73 -15.61
CA GLY A 98 -4.11 -1.58 -16.48
C GLY A 98 -2.83 -0.96 -17.04
N ALA A 99 -1.77 -0.92 -16.22
CA ALA A 99 -0.43 -0.50 -16.65
C ALA A 99 0.40 -1.63 -17.27
N ARG A 100 -0.17 -2.83 -17.46
CA ARG A 100 0.48 -4.03 -18.03
C ARG A 100 1.79 -4.43 -17.33
N LEU A 101 1.89 -4.15 -16.03
CA LEU A 101 3.09 -4.46 -15.24
C LEU A 101 3.27 -5.97 -15.06
N THR A 102 2.17 -6.72 -15.02
CA THR A 102 2.16 -8.19 -14.91
C THR A 102 2.67 -8.90 -16.17
N GLU A 103 2.77 -8.21 -17.30
CA GLU A 103 3.27 -8.80 -18.56
C GLU A 103 4.78 -8.63 -18.74
N HIS A 104 5.36 -7.59 -18.15
CA HIS A 104 6.71 -7.14 -18.50
C HIS A 104 7.64 -6.92 -17.28
N TYR A 105 7.08 -6.71 -16.09
CA TYR A 105 7.86 -6.25 -14.93
C TYR A 105 7.66 -7.08 -13.66
N LEU A 106 6.52 -7.77 -13.52
CA LEU A 106 6.20 -8.58 -12.34
C LEU A 106 6.14 -10.07 -12.70
N ASP A 107 6.99 -10.85 -12.05
CA ASP A 107 6.86 -12.30 -12.03
C ASP A 107 5.79 -12.75 -11.01
N SER A 108 5.55 -14.06 -10.92
CA SER A 108 4.54 -14.61 -10.00
C SER A 108 4.86 -14.31 -8.53
N LEU A 109 6.15 -14.28 -8.16
CA LEU A 109 6.58 -13.98 -6.81
C LEU A 109 6.32 -12.50 -6.48
N GLY A 110 6.65 -11.59 -7.40
CA GLY A 110 6.42 -10.16 -7.28
C GLY A 110 4.94 -9.79 -7.23
N LEU A 111 4.11 -10.42 -8.06
CA LEU A 111 2.65 -10.23 -8.02
C LEU A 111 2.07 -10.69 -6.67
N MET A 112 2.53 -11.84 -6.16
CA MET A 112 2.12 -12.30 -4.85
C MET A 112 2.60 -11.36 -3.74
N ALA A 113 3.83 -10.86 -3.81
CA ALA A 113 4.36 -9.88 -2.86
C ALA A 113 3.52 -8.60 -2.85
N ALA A 114 3.12 -8.11 -4.02
CA ALA A 114 2.27 -6.94 -4.17
C ALA A 114 0.89 -7.14 -3.54
N TYR A 115 0.21 -8.25 -3.84
CA TYR A 115 -1.07 -8.57 -3.21
C TYR A 115 -0.95 -8.76 -1.71
N PHE A 116 0.06 -9.49 -1.26
CA PHE A 116 0.27 -9.73 0.16
C PHE A 116 0.55 -8.42 0.91
N ALA A 117 1.39 -7.53 0.35
CA ALA A 117 1.63 -6.20 0.90
C ALA A 117 0.33 -5.40 1.04
N ALA A 118 -0.51 -5.33 0.01
CA ALA A 118 -1.80 -4.64 0.09
C ALA A 118 -2.72 -5.23 1.17
N ILE A 119 -2.78 -6.56 1.30
CA ILE A 119 -3.57 -7.26 2.31
C ILE A 119 -3.13 -6.88 3.73
N ILE A 120 -1.82 -6.69 3.97
CA ILE A 120 -1.28 -6.48 5.32
C ILE A 120 -0.92 -5.03 5.63
N HIS A 121 -1.02 -4.09 4.67
CA HIS A 121 -0.40 -2.77 4.82
C HIS A 121 -0.89 -1.97 6.03
N ASP A 122 -2.10 -2.24 6.52
CA ASP A 122 -2.72 -1.64 7.72
C ASP A 122 -3.08 -2.69 8.79
N TYR A 123 -2.46 -3.88 8.74
CA TYR A 123 -2.79 -4.98 9.65
C TYR A 123 -2.51 -4.63 11.12
N GLY A 124 -3.52 -4.70 11.98
CA GLY A 124 -3.40 -4.33 13.40
C GLY A 124 -3.46 -2.82 13.68
N HIS A 125 -3.87 -1.99 12.71
CA HIS A 125 -3.92 -0.54 12.85
C HIS A 125 -4.78 -0.08 14.06
N PRO A 126 -4.25 0.79 14.95
CA PRO A 126 -4.93 1.17 16.18
C PRO A 126 -5.99 2.28 16.01
N GLY A 127 -6.08 2.87 14.81
CA GLY A 127 -6.97 4.01 14.53
C GLY A 127 -6.34 5.36 14.89
N LEU A 128 -5.02 5.40 15.05
CA LEU A 128 -4.24 6.58 15.42
C LEU A 128 -3.17 6.84 14.35
N THR A 129 -2.68 8.07 14.24
CA THR A 129 -1.61 8.43 13.30
C THR A 129 -0.22 8.22 13.91
N ASN A 130 0.80 8.04 13.06
CA ASN A 130 2.20 7.97 13.51
C ASN A 130 2.59 9.16 14.40
N ASP A 131 2.20 10.38 14.04
CA ASP A 131 2.52 11.58 14.83
C ASP A 131 1.87 11.55 16.21
N PHE A 132 0.65 11.01 16.34
CA PHE A 132 0.01 10.81 17.64
C PHE A 132 0.77 9.78 18.49
N LEU A 133 1.20 8.67 17.89
CA LEU A 133 1.96 7.64 18.60
C LEU A 133 3.28 8.19 19.15
N VAL A 134 3.99 8.99 18.35
CA VAL A 134 5.25 9.63 18.76
C VAL A 134 5.00 10.65 19.88
N ALA A 135 4.03 11.55 19.70
CA ALA A 135 3.71 12.59 20.68
C ALA A 135 3.26 12.04 22.04
N SER A 136 2.65 10.85 22.06
CA SER A 136 2.18 10.18 23.28
C SER A 136 3.17 9.17 23.86
N SER A 137 4.36 9.02 23.27
CA SER A 137 5.33 7.97 23.63
C SER A 137 4.69 6.57 23.65
N HIS A 138 3.79 6.31 22.69
CA HIS A 138 3.07 5.05 22.58
C HIS A 138 4.06 3.88 22.43
N PRO A 139 3.78 2.68 22.98
CA PRO A 139 4.71 1.54 22.92
C PRO A 139 5.22 1.18 21.51
N LEU A 140 4.39 1.37 20.47
CA LEU A 140 4.82 1.18 19.08
C LEU A 140 5.85 2.22 18.64
N ALA A 141 5.67 3.49 18.99
CA ALA A 141 6.63 4.55 18.67
C ALA A 141 7.99 4.27 19.34
N LEU A 142 7.97 3.89 20.62
CA LEU A 142 9.17 3.49 21.35
C LEU A 142 9.85 2.26 20.73
N ARG A 143 9.08 1.22 20.38
CA ARG A 143 9.60 -0.02 19.79
C ARG A 143 10.28 0.22 18.44
N TYR A 144 9.73 1.10 17.62
CA TYR A 144 10.24 1.40 16.28
C TYR A 144 11.05 2.70 16.22
N ASN A 145 11.42 3.26 17.38
CA ASN A 145 12.26 4.45 17.52
C ASN A 145 11.77 5.61 16.64
N ASP A 146 10.45 5.85 16.66
CA ASP A 146 9.76 6.91 15.91
C ASP A 146 9.88 6.83 14.37
N ARG A 147 10.41 5.74 13.82
CA ARG A 147 10.61 5.53 12.38
C ARG A 147 9.52 4.64 11.81
N SER A 148 8.59 5.24 11.06
CA SER A 148 7.41 4.58 10.48
C SER A 148 6.77 3.56 11.45
N PRO A 149 6.36 3.97 12.67
CA PRO A 149 5.93 3.02 13.71
C PRO A 149 4.79 2.10 13.29
N LEU A 150 3.79 2.62 12.57
CA LEU A 150 2.65 1.84 12.10
C LEU A 150 3.04 0.87 10.99
N GLU A 151 3.70 1.35 9.94
CA GLU A 151 4.08 0.54 8.78
C GLU A 151 5.07 -0.58 9.19
N SER A 152 5.99 -0.27 10.10
CA SER A 152 6.88 -1.26 10.72
C SER A 152 6.11 -2.29 11.54
N HIS A 153 5.05 -1.86 12.24
CA HIS A 153 4.18 -2.74 13.01
C HIS A 153 3.39 -3.68 12.11
N HIS A 154 2.76 -3.16 11.05
CA HIS A 154 1.95 -3.92 10.10
C HIS A 154 2.74 -5.09 9.49
N ALA A 155 3.93 -4.78 8.95
CA ALA A 155 4.83 -5.80 8.40
C ALA A 155 5.31 -6.79 9.48
N ALA A 156 5.77 -6.29 10.63
CA ALA A 156 6.28 -7.17 11.69
C ALA A 156 5.20 -8.12 12.22
N ALA A 157 4.00 -7.63 12.51
CA ALA A 157 2.90 -8.43 13.04
C ALA A 157 2.44 -9.51 12.06
N ALA A 158 2.32 -9.18 10.77
CA ALA A 158 1.95 -10.15 9.74
C ALA A 158 3.01 -11.26 9.59
N PHE A 159 4.30 -10.90 9.56
CA PHE A 159 5.35 -11.91 9.44
C PHE A 159 5.58 -12.73 10.71
N SER A 160 5.38 -12.15 11.89
CA SER A 160 5.34 -12.91 13.15
C SER A 160 4.24 -13.97 13.10
N LEU A 161 3.05 -13.60 12.61
CA LEU A 161 1.95 -14.56 12.44
C LEU A 161 2.35 -15.75 11.55
N LEU A 162 2.98 -15.49 10.39
CA LEU A 162 3.46 -16.57 9.50
C LEU A 162 4.52 -17.45 10.17
N ALA A 163 5.42 -16.86 10.95
CA ALA A 163 6.51 -17.59 11.60
C ALA A 163 6.03 -18.45 12.78
N GLU A 164 5.06 -17.95 13.55
CA GLU A 164 4.53 -18.61 14.75
C GLU A 164 3.47 -19.66 14.43
N ARG A 165 2.83 -19.57 13.24
CA ARG A 165 1.72 -20.44 12.84
C ARG A 165 2.02 -21.14 11.52
N PRO A 166 2.64 -22.33 11.56
CA PRO A 166 2.92 -23.12 10.36
C PRO A 166 1.68 -23.47 9.54
N ASP A 167 0.51 -23.54 10.17
CA ASP A 167 -0.78 -23.77 9.51
C ASP A 167 -1.28 -22.58 8.66
N LEU A 168 -0.57 -21.45 8.72
CA LEU A 168 -0.81 -20.22 7.95
C LEU A 168 0.35 -19.92 6.97
N ASP A 169 1.42 -20.72 6.94
CA ASP A 169 2.60 -20.47 6.10
C ASP A 169 2.32 -20.80 4.63
N ILE A 170 1.89 -19.79 3.86
CA ILE A 170 1.72 -19.87 2.40
C ILE A 170 3.05 -19.94 1.64
N THR A 171 4.19 -19.76 2.31
CA THR A 171 5.52 -19.78 1.68
C THR A 171 6.18 -21.15 1.75
N SER A 172 5.48 -22.17 2.26
CA SER A 172 5.98 -23.52 2.48
C SER A 172 6.65 -24.12 1.23
N GLY A 173 6.06 -23.92 0.05
CA GLY A 173 6.53 -24.42 -1.24
C GLY A 173 7.66 -23.60 -1.90
N LEU A 174 8.02 -22.44 -1.35
CA LEU A 174 9.08 -21.56 -1.86
C LEU A 174 10.46 -21.98 -1.35
N SER A 175 11.47 -21.83 -2.21
CA SER A 175 12.88 -21.95 -1.83
C SER A 175 13.29 -20.85 -0.83
N ARG A 176 14.43 -21.04 -0.15
CA ARG A 176 14.97 -20.06 0.80
C ARG A 176 15.19 -18.68 0.16
N SER A 177 15.69 -18.64 -1.07
CA SER A 177 15.91 -17.39 -1.81
C SER A 177 14.59 -16.71 -2.19
N GLU A 178 13.58 -17.46 -2.62
CA GLU A 178 12.26 -16.93 -2.93
C GLU A 178 11.57 -16.39 -1.67
N ARG A 179 11.64 -17.08 -0.53
CA ARG A 179 11.13 -16.58 0.76
C ARG A 179 11.80 -15.27 1.18
N ALA A 180 13.12 -15.18 1.00
CA ALA A 180 13.87 -13.97 1.31
C ALA A 180 13.48 -12.81 0.37
N ALA A 181 13.35 -13.07 -0.93
CA ALA A 181 12.93 -12.08 -1.91
C ALA A 181 11.48 -11.61 -1.66
N PHE A 182 10.55 -12.54 -1.44
CA PHE A 182 9.16 -12.26 -1.08
C PHE A 182 9.08 -11.37 0.17
N ARG A 183 9.76 -11.77 1.25
CA ARG A 183 9.79 -10.99 2.49
C ARG A 183 10.33 -9.59 2.27
N LYS A 184 11.43 -9.47 1.51
CA LYS A 184 12.06 -8.17 1.21
C LYS A 184 11.08 -7.26 0.45
N GLN A 185 10.50 -7.75 -0.64
CA GLN A 185 9.56 -6.97 -1.47
C GLN A 185 8.33 -6.52 -0.67
N VAL A 186 7.72 -7.42 0.11
CA VAL A 186 6.56 -7.08 0.95
C VAL A 186 6.91 -5.98 1.96
N ILE A 187 8.05 -6.10 2.66
CA ILE A 187 8.47 -5.09 3.65
C ILE A 187 8.71 -3.74 2.98
N GLU A 188 9.39 -3.72 1.83
CA GLU A 188 9.63 -2.49 1.07
C GLU A 188 8.32 -1.82 0.63
N LEU A 189 7.36 -2.59 0.14
CA LEU A 189 6.05 -2.08 -0.28
C LEU A 189 5.22 -1.54 0.89
N VAL A 190 5.20 -2.24 2.04
CA VAL A 190 4.45 -1.77 3.22
C VAL A 190 5.11 -0.52 3.83
N LEU A 191 6.45 -0.47 3.93
CA LEU A 191 7.12 0.73 4.43
C LEU A 191 6.94 1.94 3.49
N ALA A 192 6.77 1.70 2.20
CA ALA A 192 6.49 2.75 1.21
C ALA A 192 5.10 3.39 1.36
N THR A 193 4.19 2.83 2.17
CA THR A 193 2.87 3.44 2.44
C THR A 193 2.93 4.53 3.51
N ASP A 194 4.06 4.71 4.21
CA ASP A 194 4.25 5.85 5.10
C ASP A 194 4.23 7.14 4.26
N MET A 195 3.26 8.01 4.55
CA MET A 195 3.08 9.26 3.82
C MET A 195 4.28 10.20 3.92
N LYS A 196 5.19 10.03 4.88
CA LYS A 196 6.48 10.75 4.92
C LYS A 196 7.41 10.37 3.76
N GLN A 197 7.22 9.20 3.15
CA GLN A 197 7.97 8.73 1.98
C GLN A 197 7.40 9.26 0.65
N HIS A 198 6.19 9.83 0.64
CA HIS A 198 5.45 10.18 -0.57
C HIS A 198 6.27 10.99 -1.58
N PHE A 199 6.88 12.11 -1.17
CA PHE A 199 7.65 12.97 -2.07
C PHE A 199 8.93 12.30 -2.57
N ALA A 200 9.57 11.47 -1.75
CA ALA A 200 10.76 10.74 -2.17
C ALA A 200 10.42 9.73 -3.27
N ILE A 201 9.33 8.97 -3.09
CA ILE A 201 8.83 8.01 -4.07
C ILE A 201 8.42 8.72 -5.37
N LEU A 202 7.66 9.82 -5.28
CA LEU A 202 7.21 10.59 -6.44
C LEU A 202 8.39 11.17 -7.23
N ASN A 203 9.38 11.75 -6.54
CA ASN A 203 10.58 12.30 -7.17
C ASN A 203 11.41 11.21 -7.86
N HIS A 204 11.54 10.04 -7.23
CA HIS A 204 12.24 8.91 -7.82
C HIS A 204 11.54 8.43 -9.08
N PHE A 205 10.21 8.24 -9.02
CA PHE A 205 9.39 7.87 -10.17
C PHE A 205 9.57 8.86 -11.34
N ASN A 206 9.42 10.16 -11.07
CA ASN A 206 9.60 11.21 -12.07
C ASN A 206 11.01 11.18 -12.68
N THR A 207 12.05 10.99 -11.86
CA THR A 207 13.43 10.94 -12.34
C THR A 207 13.64 9.78 -13.33
N VAL A 208 13.19 8.57 -12.97
CA VAL A 208 13.34 7.37 -13.83
C VAL A 208 12.57 7.53 -15.15
N HIS A 209 11.36 8.09 -15.11
CA HIS A 209 10.52 8.22 -16.31
C HIS A 209 10.88 9.44 -17.18
N HIS A 210 11.32 10.56 -16.61
CA HIS A 210 11.84 11.68 -17.40
C HIS A 210 13.16 11.34 -18.10
N LEU A 211 14.04 10.58 -17.45
CA LEU A 211 15.25 10.08 -18.11
C LEU A 211 14.91 9.12 -19.25
N SER A 212 13.92 8.25 -19.06
CA SER A 212 13.44 7.32 -20.09
C SER A 212 12.81 8.04 -21.30
N ALA A 213 12.09 9.15 -21.08
CA ALA A 213 11.52 9.98 -22.14
C ALA A 213 12.60 10.75 -22.94
N ASN A 214 13.66 11.25 -22.27
CA ASN A 214 14.76 11.96 -22.93
C ASN A 214 15.69 11.01 -23.70
N THR A 215 15.93 9.79 -23.23
CA THR A 215 16.69 8.76 -23.96
C THR A 215 15.93 8.26 -25.19
N ALA A 216 14.60 8.16 -25.14
CA ALA A 216 13.78 7.82 -26.30
C ALA A 216 13.82 8.90 -27.40
N ASN A 217 13.88 10.19 -27.02
CA ASN A 217 14.01 11.29 -27.98
C ASN A 217 15.39 11.37 -28.65
N ASN A 218 16.47 11.08 -27.94
CA ASN A 218 17.83 11.14 -28.51
C ASN A 218 18.15 9.98 -29.47
N ASN A 219 17.44 8.86 -29.38
CA ASN A 219 17.61 7.73 -30.31
C ASN A 219 16.83 7.91 -31.64
N ASN A 220 16.02 8.97 -31.77
CA ASN A 220 15.32 9.29 -33.01
C ASN A 220 15.98 10.43 -33.83
N SER A 221 17.17 10.89 -33.40
CA SER A 221 17.99 11.89 -34.08
C SER A 221 19.31 11.28 -34.55
N GLY A 222 19.23 10.20 -35.31
CA GLY A 222 20.35 9.61 -36.05
C GLY A 222 20.13 9.78 -37.54
N GLY A 223 20.63 10.87 -38.13
CA GLY A 223 20.73 11.00 -39.58
C GLY A 223 20.66 12.44 -40.13
N SER A 224 21.74 13.21 -39.97
CA SER A 224 22.28 14.04 -41.07
C SER A 224 23.52 14.80 -40.58
N GLU A 225 24.68 14.38 -41.10
CA GLU A 225 25.92 15.15 -41.13
C GLU A 225 25.70 16.50 -41.82
N ILE A 226 26.15 17.61 -41.23
CA ILE A 226 26.76 18.73 -41.98
C ILE A 226 27.91 19.34 -41.14
N SER A 227 29.08 19.40 -41.76
CA SER A 227 30.36 19.96 -41.28
C SER A 227 30.37 21.51 -41.21
N PRO A 228 31.39 22.12 -40.56
CA PRO A 228 31.33 23.48 -40.02
C PRO A 228 31.91 24.55 -40.96
N GLN A 229 31.52 25.82 -40.80
CA GLN A 229 32.27 27.03 -41.22
C GLN A 229 31.79 28.32 -40.50
N PRO A 230 32.60 29.41 -40.48
CA PRO A 230 32.89 30.16 -39.24
C PRO A 230 32.44 31.63 -39.18
N SER A 231 32.71 32.23 -38.00
CA SER A 231 33.01 33.65 -37.69
C SER A 231 31.87 34.68 -37.61
N ALA A 232 31.71 35.30 -36.43
CA ALA A 232 32.15 36.68 -36.15
C ALA A 232 31.77 37.11 -34.72
N ALA A 233 32.71 37.79 -34.05
CA ALA A 233 32.56 38.36 -32.72
C ALA A 233 31.92 39.76 -32.76
N ALA A 234 31.15 40.12 -31.73
CA ALA A 234 31.09 41.48 -31.20
C ALA A 234 30.45 41.53 -29.80
N ASN A 235 31.16 42.18 -28.88
CA ASN A 235 30.79 42.49 -27.50
C ASN A 235 29.50 43.32 -27.38
N SER A 236 28.77 43.15 -26.28
CA SER A 236 28.52 44.29 -25.37
C SER A 236 27.98 43.85 -24.00
N THR A 237 28.53 44.53 -23.01
CA THR A 237 28.31 44.51 -21.57
C THR A 237 26.91 44.93 -21.14
N GLY A 238 26.31 44.23 -20.17
CA GLY A 238 25.09 44.67 -19.49
C GLY A 238 24.85 43.94 -18.17
N ARG A 239 25.37 44.48 -17.07
CA ARG A 239 25.02 44.12 -15.68
C ARG A 239 23.51 44.33 -15.45
N GLN A 240 22.81 43.33 -14.89
CA GLN A 240 21.63 43.55 -14.04
C GLN A 240 21.59 42.54 -12.88
N GLN A 241 21.41 43.06 -11.67
CA GLN A 241 21.24 42.36 -10.41
C GLN A 241 19.80 41.80 -10.26
N PRO A 242 19.56 40.79 -9.39
CA PRO A 242 18.26 40.15 -9.23
C PRO A 242 17.36 40.87 -8.20
N PRO A 243 16.02 40.82 -8.32
CA PRO A 243 15.13 41.23 -7.24
C PRO A 243 14.78 40.06 -6.29
N THR A 244 15.12 40.31 -5.03
CA THR A 244 14.53 39.91 -3.74
C THR A 244 13.26 39.06 -3.67
N ALA A 245 13.29 38.06 -2.78
CA ALA A 245 12.16 37.28 -2.27
C ALA A 245 11.24 38.07 -1.30
N PRO A 246 9.96 37.71 -1.16
CA PRO A 246 9.13 38.13 -0.04
C PRO A 246 9.01 37.07 1.07
N GLN A 247 8.76 37.60 2.27
CA GLN A 247 8.89 37.02 3.60
C GLN A 247 7.79 36.04 4.01
N SER A 248 8.16 35.23 5.00
CA SER A 248 7.39 34.29 5.81
C SER A 248 6.14 34.88 6.47
N SER A 249 5.01 34.21 6.31
CA SER A 249 3.78 34.39 7.08
C SER A 249 3.83 33.65 8.42
N GLN A 250 3.64 34.37 9.54
CA GLN A 250 3.44 33.81 10.89
C GLN A 250 2.04 33.17 11.04
N PRO A 251 1.86 32.15 11.91
CA PRO A 251 0.56 31.57 12.21
C PRO A 251 -0.20 32.33 13.34
N PRO A 252 -1.54 32.20 13.42
CA PRO A 252 -2.37 32.91 14.41
C PRO A 252 -2.32 32.28 15.82
N PRO A 253 -2.69 33.03 16.88
CA PRO A 253 -2.54 32.59 18.27
C PRO A 253 -3.64 31.63 18.75
N ARG A 254 -3.26 30.73 19.67
CA ARG A 254 -4.10 29.73 20.36
C ARG A 254 -5.20 30.37 21.22
N ALA A 255 -6.43 29.87 21.09
CA ALA A 255 -7.52 30.14 22.01
C ALA A 255 -7.31 29.39 23.35
N GLN A 256 -7.41 30.14 24.45
CA GLN A 256 -7.37 29.63 25.82
C GLN A 256 -8.68 28.90 26.17
N GLN A 257 -8.60 27.61 26.52
CA GLN A 257 -9.72 26.90 27.16
C GLN A 257 -9.78 27.28 28.65
N ARG A 258 -10.88 27.91 29.05
CA ARG A 258 -11.24 28.18 30.44
C ARG A 258 -11.54 26.87 31.17
N HIS A 259 -10.89 26.69 32.32
CA HIS A 259 -11.27 25.75 33.35
C HIS A 259 -12.74 25.94 33.76
N GLN A 260 -13.51 24.85 33.81
CA GLN A 260 -14.66 24.74 34.69
C GLN A 260 -14.34 23.72 35.79
N GLN A 261 -14.33 24.23 37.01
CA GLN A 261 -14.29 23.46 38.25
C GLN A 261 -15.66 22.82 38.46
N HIS A 262 -15.69 21.50 38.69
CA HIS A 262 -16.79 20.86 39.40
C HIS A 262 -16.26 20.31 40.71
N GLY A 263 -16.76 20.91 41.80
CA GLY A 263 -16.55 20.44 43.15
C GLY A 263 -17.64 19.47 43.58
N GLY A 264 -17.24 18.57 44.49
CA GLY A 264 -18.07 18.00 45.55
C GLY A 264 -19.02 16.87 45.14
N THR A 265 -18.77 15.65 45.60
CA THR A 265 -19.13 15.24 46.96
C THR A 265 -18.60 13.85 47.28
N SER A 266 -18.12 13.73 48.52
CA SER A 266 -17.67 12.52 49.19
C SER A 266 -18.88 11.78 49.77
N ALA A 267 -18.94 10.46 49.62
CA ALA A 267 -19.69 9.58 50.51
C ALA A 267 -18.96 8.23 50.61
N GLN A 268 -18.77 7.84 51.87
CA GLN A 268 -17.94 6.75 52.38
C GLN A 268 -18.59 5.35 52.27
N PRO A 269 -17.85 4.27 52.60
CA PRO A 269 -18.16 2.88 52.27
C PRO A 269 -18.88 2.12 53.39
N ALA A 270 -19.50 0.98 53.08
CA ALA A 270 -19.34 -0.31 53.81
C ALA A 270 -20.34 -1.39 53.34
N ARG A 271 -19.79 -2.61 53.27
CA ARG A 271 -20.40 -3.96 53.18
C ARG A 271 -20.77 -4.49 51.80
#